data_AF-A0A9P1INP0-F1
#
_entry.id   AF-A0A9P1INP0-F1
#
_cell.length_a   1.000
_cell.length_b   1.000
_cell.length_c   1.000
_cell.angle_alpha   90.00
_cell.angle_beta   90.00
_cell.angle_gamma   90.00
#
_symmetry.space_group_name_H-M   'P 1'
#
loop_
_entity.id
_entity.type
_entity.pdbx_description
1 polymer ?
#
loop_
_entity_poly.entity_id
_entity_poly.type
_entity_poly.pdbx_seq_one_letter_code
_entity_poly.pdbx_strand_id
1 'polypeptide(L)'
;MSSFCAYFIVFLIFQEITIGLAIAIYNKFSPQWLIIIVCRILQYPTCFLAIFGVRKSNPAMIVPFMLSQVSLGSYADLHTYIQLVSLCNSSSSKESFVFSNPIILIVLPVLIYSSLLVIFIYSMYTIVREITVSRGIVPHSIQDEYIL
;
A
#
# COMPACT_ATOMS: atom_id res chain seq x y z
N MET A 1 5.82 -14.68 -16.20
CA MET A 1 4.60 -13.86 -16.01
C MET A 1 4.62 -13.14 -14.66
N SER A 2 5.01 -13.81 -13.57
CA SER A 2 5.02 -13.22 -12.22
C SER A 2 5.97 -12.04 -12.01
N SER A 3 7.15 -12.00 -12.62
CA SER A 3 8.06 -10.84 -12.48
C SER A 3 7.47 -9.56 -13.09
N PHE A 4 6.76 -9.66 -14.22
CA PHE A 4 6.09 -8.51 -14.84
C PHE A 4 4.96 -7.98 -13.94
N CYS A 5 4.12 -8.88 -13.42
CA CYS A 5 3.08 -8.52 -12.44
C CYS A 5 3.67 -7.88 -11.19
N ALA A 6 4.79 -8.40 -10.69
CA ALA A 6 5.49 -7.84 -9.54
C ALA A 6 6.00 -6.42 -9.81
N TYR A 7 6.65 -6.17 -10.95
CA TYR A 7 7.07 -4.82 -11.33
C TYR A 7 5.89 -3.87 -11.50
N PHE A 8 4.78 -4.34 -12.08
CA PHE A 8 3.58 -3.52 -12.24
C PHE A 8 2.97 -3.13 -10.89
N ILE A 9 2.86 -4.07 -9.94
CA ILE A 9 2.37 -3.79 -8.59
C ILE A 9 3.31 -2.80 -7.88
N VAL A 10 4.62 -3.05 -7.89
CA VAL A 10 5.59 -2.15 -7.26
C VAL A 10 5.54 -0.75 -7.89
N PHE A 11 5.32 -0.65 -9.20
CA PHE A 11 5.15 0.63 -9.89
C PHE A 11 3.87 1.36 -9.49
N LEU A 12 2.72 0.66 -9.39
CA LEU A 12 1.47 1.27 -8.91
C LEU A 12 1.62 1.83 -7.50
N ILE A 13 2.26 1.05 -6.62
CA ILE A 13 2.54 1.47 -5.27
C ILE A 13 3.54 2.65 -5.23
N PHE A 14 4.54 2.67 -6.10
CA PHE A 14 5.44 3.82 -6.22
C PHE A 14 4.69 5.10 -6.59
N GLN A 15 3.70 5.00 -7.50
CA GLN A 15 2.84 6.13 -7.85
C GLN A 15 1.98 6.57 -6.66
N GLU A 16 1.39 5.63 -5.93
CA GLU A 16 0.61 5.92 -4.71
C GLU A 16 1.45 6.65 -3.65
N ILE A 17 2.68 6.17 -3.36
CA ILE A 17 3.61 6.83 -2.43
C ILE A 17 3.90 8.27 -2.88
N THR A 18 4.16 8.45 -4.18
CA THR A 18 4.53 9.75 -4.76
C THR A 18 3.38 10.74 -4.75
N ILE A 19 2.17 10.30 -5.10
CA ILE A 19 0.97 11.12 -5.05
C ILE A 19 0.64 11.48 -3.59
N GLY A 20 0.70 10.50 -2.68
CA GLY A 20 0.48 10.72 -1.26
C GLY A 20 1.47 11.73 -0.66
N LEU A 21 2.75 11.64 -1.03
CA LEU A 21 3.77 12.61 -0.62
C LEU A 21 3.48 14.01 -1.17
N ALA A 22 3.12 14.12 -2.46
CA ALA A 22 2.80 15.41 -3.07
C ALA A 22 1.61 16.10 -2.40
N ILE A 23 0.54 15.35 -2.11
CA ILE A 23 -0.64 15.85 -1.36
C ILE A 23 -0.22 16.33 0.03
N ALA A 24 0.60 15.56 0.73
CA ALA A 24 1.02 15.90 2.09
C ALA A 24 1.89 17.16 2.14
N ILE A 25 2.80 17.34 1.17
CA ILE A 25 3.63 18.55 1.06
C ILE A 25 2.77 19.78 0.71
N TYR A 26 1.78 19.63 -0.18
CA TYR A 26 0.91 20.72 -0.60
C TYR A 26 0.07 21.30 0.56
N ASN A 27 -0.40 20.46 1.49
CA ASN A 27 -1.30 20.86 2.57
C ASN A 27 -0.61 21.48 3.81
N LYS A 28 0.64 21.94 3.65
CA LYS A 28 1.48 22.62 4.67
C LYS A 28 1.96 21.71 5.81
N PHE A 29 3.07 22.10 6.44
CA PHE A 29 3.71 21.39 7.56
C PHE A 29 2.94 21.53 8.89
N SER A 30 1.71 21.02 8.96
CA SER A 30 1.10 20.72 10.26
C SER A 30 1.73 19.43 10.84
N PRO A 31 1.70 19.22 12.16
CA PRO A 31 2.26 17.99 12.77
C PRO A 31 1.65 16.71 12.17
N GLN A 32 0.37 16.77 11.82
CA GLN A 32 -0.39 15.68 11.22
C GLN A 32 0.10 15.34 9.80
N TRP A 33 0.35 16.35 8.98
CA TRP A 33 0.91 16.18 7.64
C TRP A 33 2.39 15.76 7.68
N LEU A 34 3.14 16.20 8.68
CA LEU A 34 4.55 15.85 8.86
C LEU A 34 4.71 14.33 9.10
N ILE A 35 3.86 13.72 9.93
CA ILE A 35 3.91 12.26 10.14
C ILE A 35 3.63 11.52 8.82
N ILE A 36 2.64 11.96 8.04
CA ILE A 36 2.35 11.39 6.71
C ILE A 36 3.59 11.48 5.81
N ILE A 37 4.23 12.64 5.74
CA ILE A 37 5.46 12.85 4.94
C ILE A 37 6.55 11.87 5.36
N VAL A 38 6.80 11.72 6.66
CA VAL A 38 7.81 10.80 7.18
C VAL A 38 7.49 9.35 6.79
N CYS A 39 6.25 8.92 6.96
CA CYS A 39 5.82 7.59 6.52
C CYS A 39 6.10 7.38 5.03
N ARG A 40 5.70 8.31 4.16
CA ARG A 40 5.92 8.20 2.70
C ARG A 40 7.39 8.18 2.31
N ILE A 41 8.22 9.02 2.93
CA ILE A 41 9.67 9.04 2.68
C ILE A 41 10.31 7.70 3.06
N LEU A 42 9.92 7.12 4.20
CA LEU A 42 10.42 5.83 4.66
C LEU A 42 9.99 4.64 3.78
N GLN A 43 8.92 4.79 2.98
CA GLN A 43 8.48 3.74 2.05
C GLN A 43 9.37 3.64 0.81
N TYR A 44 9.97 4.74 0.32
CA TYR A 44 10.82 4.71 -0.88
C TYR A 44 11.98 3.71 -0.80
N PRO A 45 12.80 3.67 0.27
CA PRO A 45 13.86 2.66 0.41
C PRO A 45 13.35 1.23 0.23
N THR A 46 12.22 0.89 0.84
CA THR A 46 11.65 -0.46 0.72
C THR A 46 11.10 -0.71 -0.69
N CYS A 47 10.53 0.30 -1.34
CA CYS A 47 10.10 0.22 -2.73
C CYS A 47 11.27 -0.06 -3.68
N PHE A 48 12.41 0.61 -3.49
CA PHE A 48 13.64 0.31 -4.26
C PHE A 48 14.15 -1.10 -3.96
N LEU A 49 14.13 -1.53 -2.70
CA LEU A 49 14.48 -2.92 -2.33
C LEU A 49 13.59 -3.94 -3.03
N ALA A 50 12.29 -3.67 -3.19
CA ALA A 50 11.39 -4.55 -3.93
C ALA A 50 11.77 -4.65 -5.41
N ILE A 51 12.12 -3.55 -6.07
CA ILE A 51 12.58 -3.56 -7.47
C ILE A 51 13.82 -4.45 -7.61
N PHE A 52 14.82 -4.28 -6.73
CA PHE A 52 16.00 -5.14 -6.72
C PHE A 52 15.68 -6.60 -6.32
N GLY A 53 14.72 -6.78 -5.43
CA GLY A 53 14.12 -8.04 -5.02
C GLY A 53 13.58 -8.83 -6.18
N VAL A 54 12.69 -8.23 -6.96
CA VAL A 54 12.12 -8.82 -8.17
C VAL A 54 13.22 -9.11 -9.19
N ARG A 55 14.17 -8.19 -9.40
CA ARG A 55 15.26 -8.37 -10.37
C ARG A 55 16.20 -9.51 -10.03
N LYS A 56 16.57 -9.66 -8.75
CA LYS A 56 17.45 -10.74 -8.27
C LYS A 56 16.68 -11.99 -7.89
N SER A 57 15.35 -12.02 -8.06
CA SER A 57 14.45 -13.05 -7.55
C SER A 57 14.69 -13.34 -6.06
N ASN A 58 14.94 -12.30 -5.24
CA ASN A 58 15.25 -12.45 -3.82
C ASN A 58 14.07 -12.05 -2.94
N PRO A 59 13.34 -13.00 -2.33
CA PRO A 59 12.15 -12.70 -1.54
C PRO A 59 12.46 -11.89 -0.29
N ALA A 60 13.66 -12.06 0.30
CA ALA A 60 14.09 -11.30 1.47
C ALA A 60 14.17 -9.78 1.24
N MET A 61 14.29 -9.34 -0.01
CA MET A 61 14.27 -7.91 -0.38
C MET A 61 12.86 -7.41 -0.73
N ILE A 62 11.91 -8.31 -0.98
CA ILE A 62 10.51 -7.99 -1.31
C ILE A 62 9.66 -7.89 -0.03
N VAL A 63 9.91 -8.76 0.95
CA VAL A 63 9.15 -8.79 2.21
C VAL A 63 9.17 -7.45 2.97
N PRO A 64 10.31 -6.73 3.11
CA PRO A 64 10.32 -5.42 3.77
C PRO A 64 9.40 -4.39 3.12
N PHE A 65 9.21 -4.46 1.80
CA PHE A 65 8.27 -3.61 1.07
C PHE A 65 6.82 -3.96 1.37
N MET A 66 6.47 -5.25 1.41
CA MET A 66 5.13 -5.69 1.81
C MET A 66 4.79 -5.21 3.22
N LEU A 67 5.72 -5.39 4.16
CA LEU A 67 5.56 -4.94 5.55
C LEU A 67 5.43 -3.42 5.64
N SER A 68 6.26 -2.68 4.90
CA SER A 68 6.19 -1.22 4.84
C SER A 68 4.86 -0.71 4.28
N GLN A 69 4.29 -1.40 3.29
CA GLN A 69 2.98 -1.03 2.76
C GLN A 69 1.83 -1.28 3.73
N VAL A 70 1.80 -2.47 4.35
CA VAL A 70 0.75 -2.79 5.33
C VAL A 70 0.83 -1.92 6.59
N SER A 71 2.04 -1.50 7.00
CA SER A 71 2.23 -0.66 8.19
C SER A 71 2.20 0.83 7.87
N LEU A 72 3.28 1.36 7.29
CA LEU A 72 3.44 2.79 7.02
C LEU A 72 2.49 3.29 5.93
N GLY A 73 2.22 2.45 4.92
CA GLY A 73 1.32 2.79 3.80
C GLY A 73 -0.10 2.95 4.27
N SER A 74 -0.67 1.92 4.89
CA SER A 74 -2.02 1.98 5.43
C SER A 74 -2.22 3.07 6.47
N TYR A 75 -1.23 3.34 7.31
CA TYR A 75 -1.28 4.49 8.21
C TYR A 75 -1.34 5.82 7.44
N ALA A 76 -0.42 6.02 6.49
CA ALA A 76 -0.34 7.25 5.71
C ALA A 76 -1.57 7.46 4.82
N ASP A 77 -2.11 6.41 4.21
CA ASP A 77 -3.33 6.42 3.39
C ASP A 77 -4.53 6.85 4.22
N LEU A 78 -4.77 6.14 5.33
CA LEU A 78 -5.93 6.41 6.18
C LEU A 78 -5.87 7.81 6.77
N HIS A 79 -4.69 8.23 7.24
CA HIS A 79 -4.53 9.56 7.80
C HIS A 79 -4.69 10.65 6.73
N THR A 80 -4.14 10.45 5.53
CA THR A 80 -4.37 11.36 4.39
C THR A 80 -5.85 11.47 4.06
N TYR A 81 -6.55 10.34 4.03
CA TYR A 81 -7.99 10.28 3.76
C TYR A 81 -8.79 11.10 4.78
N ILE A 82 -8.57 10.86 6.08
CA ILE A 82 -9.25 11.58 7.17
C ILE A 82 -8.99 13.08 7.09
N GLN A 83 -7.76 13.49 6.77
CA GLN A 83 -7.39 14.89 6.62
C GLN A 83 -8.05 15.55 5.40
N LEU A 84 -8.15 14.84 4.27
CA LEU A 84 -8.85 15.37 3.09
C LEU A 84 -10.35 15.53 3.36
N VAL A 85 -10.96 14.55 4.02
CA VAL A 85 -12.36 14.62 4.44
C VAL A 85 -12.61 15.82 5.35
N SER A 86 -11.74 16.07 6.34
CA SER A 86 -11.91 17.19 7.26
C SER A 86 -11.78 18.55 6.55
N LEU A 87 -10.85 18.67 5.58
CA LEU A 87 -10.71 19.85 4.74
C LEU A 87 -11.95 20.08 3.86
N CYS A 88 -12.47 19.04 3.21
CA CYS A 88 -13.68 19.15 2.39
C CYS A 88 -14.93 19.53 3.22
N ASN A 89 -15.08 18.96 4.41
CA ASN A 89 -16.18 19.30 5.31
C ASN A 89 -16.09 20.74 5.86
N SER A 90 -14.87 21.24 6.07
CA SER A 90 -14.66 22.61 6.56
C SER A 90 -14.90 23.68 5.48
N SER A 91 -14.71 23.34 4.21
CA SER A 91 -14.92 24.25 3.08
C SER A 91 -16.33 24.22 2.49
N SER A 92 -17.16 23.22 2.82
CA SER A 92 -18.54 23.13 2.32
C SER A 92 -19.49 23.98 3.17
N SER A 93 -19.65 25.24 2.79
CA SER A 93 -20.81 26.04 3.21
C SER A 93 -22.05 25.54 2.47
N LYS A 94 -22.82 24.64 3.10
CA LYS A 94 -24.16 24.17 2.67
C LYS A 94 -24.16 23.32 1.37
N GLU A 95 -25.04 22.32 1.37
CA GLU A 95 -25.53 21.56 0.19
C GLU A 95 -24.62 20.48 -0.43
N SER A 96 -24.54 19.32 0.22
CA SER A 96 -24.63 18.04 -0.51
C SER A 96 -25.19 16.92 0.38
N PHE A 97 -26.48 16.63 0.20
CA PHE A 97 -27.26 15.67 0.98
C PHE A 97 -26.72 14.22 0.88
N VAL A 98 -25.97 13.89 -0.19
CA VAL A 98 -25.40 12.56 -0.43
C VAL A 98 -24.16 12.29 0.44
N PHE A 99 -23.43 13.34 0.83
CA PHE A 99 -22.24 13.26 1.68
C PHE A 99 -22.53 13.51 3.17
N SER A 100 -23.80 13.65 3.55
CA SER A 100 -24.19 13.92 4.93
C SER A 100 -24.13 12.68 5.84
N ASN A 101 -24.07 11.48 5.26
CA ASN A 101 -24.03 10.25 6.05
C ASN A 101 -22.56 9.82 6.33
N PRO A 102 -22.11 9.86 7.60
CA PRO A 102 -20.74 9.46 7.96
C PRO A 102 -20.43 8.00 7.61
N ILE A 103 -21.45 7.14 7.47
CA ILE A 103 -21.29 5.75 7.04
C ILE A 103 -20.80 5.69 5.59
N ILE A 104 -21.43 6.44 4.67
CA ILE A 104 -21.05 6.44 3.25
C ILE A 104 -19.68 7.10 3.07
N LEU A 105 -19.42 8.15 3.87
CA LEU A 105 -18.20 8.95 3.74
C LEU A 105 -16.98 8.28 4.37
N ILE A 106 -17.13 7.42 5.37
CA ILE A 106 -15.96 6.80 6.04
C ILE A 106 -15.92 5.29 5.81
N VAL A 107 -17.04 4.59 6.02
CA VAL A 107 -17.04 3.12 6.03
C VAL A 107 -16.81 2.55 4.63
N LEU A 108 -17.50 3.07 3.61
CA LEU A 108 -17.40 2.53 2.25
C LEU A 108 -15.98 2.67 1.65
N PRO A 109 -15.31 3.84 1.73
CA PRO A 109 -13.92 3.98 1.27
C PRO A 109 -12.94 3.10 2.03
N VAL A 110 -13.13 2.94 3.35
CA VAL A 110 -12.30 2.04 4.17
C VAL A 110 -12.48 0.58 3.77
N LEU A 111 -13.71 0.13 3.46
CA LEU A 111 -13.97 -1.23 2.99
C LEU A 111 -13.33 -1.49 1.61
N ILE A 112 -13.43 -0.53 0.69
CA ILE A 112 -12.78 -0.61 -0.62
C ILE A 112 -11.26 -0.69 -0.43
N TYR A 113 -10.69 0.19 0.40
CA TYR A 113 -9.26 0.19 0.70
C TYR A 113 -8.80 -1.14 1.31
N SER A 114 -9.51 -1.66 2.31
CA SER A 114 -9.18 -2.93 2.95
C SER A 114 -9.22 -4.09 1.95
N SER A 115 -10.20 -4.10 1.05
CA SER A 115 -10.30 -5.12 -0.01
C SER A 115 -9.10 -5.06 -0.96
N LEU A 116 -8.71 -3.85 -1.39
CA LEU A 116 -7.52 -3.64 -2.24
C LEU A 116 -6.23 -4.05 -1.52
N LEU A 117 -6.12 -3.77 -0.23
CA LEU A 117 -4.96 -4.16 0.57
C LEU A 117 -4.84 -5.69 0.69
N VAL A 118 -5.95 -6.40 0.89
CA VAL A 118 -5.96 -7.87 0.90
C VAL A 118 -5.54 -8.43 -0.46
N ILE A 119 -6.05 -7.87 -1.56
CA ILE A 119 -5.65 -8.26 -2.92
C ILE A 119 -4.16 -8.02 -3.14
N PHE A 120 -3.62 -6.89 -2.67
CA PHE A 120 -2.19 -6.58 -2.72
C PHE A 120 -1.36 -7.62 -1.95
N ILE A 121 -1.73 -7.90 -0.69
CA ILE A 121 -1.03 -8.87 0.16
C ILE A 121 -1.02 -10.25 -0.51
N TYR A 122 -2.18 -10.71 -0.97
CA TYR A 122 -2.32 -12.01 -1.64
C TYR A 122 -1.47 -12.11 -2.92
N SER A 123 -1.49 -11.06 -3.75
CA SER A 123 -0.72 -11.02 -4.99
C SER A 123 0.78 -11.06 -4.71
N MET A 124 1.25 -10.24 -3.77
CA MET A 124 2.66 -10.18 -3.40
C MET A 124 3.13 -11.46 -2.69
N TYR A 125 2.28 -12.07 -1.86
CA TYR A 125 2.55 -13.39 -1.27
C TYR A 125 2.73 -14.46 -2.34
N THR A 126 1.84 -14.51 -3.34
CA THR A 126 1.93 -15.46 -4.45
C THR A 126 3.24 -15.28 -5.22
N ILE A 127 3.61 -14.03 -5.52
CA ILE A 127 4.89 -13.70 -6.18
C ILE A 127 6.09 -14.17 -5.35
N VAL A 128 6.11 -13.88 -4.04
CA VAL A 128 7.19 -14.28 -3.14
C VAL A 128 7.29 -15.80 -3.05
N ARG A 129 6.15 -16.50 -2.97
CA ARG A 129 6.09 -17.97 -2.97
C ARG A 129 6.68 -18.56 -4.24
N GLU A 130 6.26 -18.09 -5.41
CA GLU A 130 6.79 -18.56 -6.70
C GLU A 130 8.30 -18.35 -6.82
N ILE A 131 8.80 -17.19 -6.40
CA ILE A 131 10.24 -16.88 -6.38
C ILE A 131 10.99 -17.83 -5.45
N THR A 132 10.42 -18.13 -4.28
CA THR A 132 11.04 -19.00 -3.27
C THR A 132 11.12 -20.45 -3.75
N VAL A 133 10.04 -20.95 -4.36
CA VAL A 133 10.00 -22.29 -4.98
C VAL A 133 10.98 -22.38 -6.14
N SER A 134 11.03 -21.37 -7.01
CA SER A 134 11.95 -21.33 -8.16
C SER A 134 13.43 -21.32 -7.75
N ARG A 135 13.74 -20.87 -6.52
CA ARG A 135 15.09 -20.90 -5.96
C ARG A 135 15.47 -22.21 -5.26
N GLY A 136 14.54 -23.16 -5.13
CA GLY A 136 14.78 -24.42 -4.41
C GLY A 136 14.97 -24.24 -2.90
N ILE A 137 14.54 -23.11 -2.33
CA ILE A 137 14.63 -22.84 -0.88
C ILE A 137 13.59 -23.67 -0.10
N VAL A 138 12.50 -24.08 -0.76
CA VAL A 138 11.48 -24.99 -0.23
C VAL A 138 11.36 -26.18 -1.21
N PRO A 139 11.48 -27.44 -0.75
CA PRO A 139 11.36 -28.60 -1.61
C PRO A 139 9.92 -28.77 -2.13
N HIS A 140 9.78 -29.19 -3.39
CA HIS A 140 8.50 -29.47 -4.07
C HIS A 140 7.56 -30.44 -3.31
N SER A 141 8.09 -31.22 -2.36
CA SER A 141 7.32 -32.19 -1.57
C SER A 141 6.48 -31.57 -0.44
N ILE A 142 6.70 -30.31 -0.08
CA ILE A 142 5.92 -29.58 0.94
C ILE A 142 4.70 -28.86 0.31
N GLN A 143 4.58 -28.95 -1.02
CA GLN A 143 3.60 -28.18 -1.80
C GLN A 143 2.17 -28.71 -1.68
N ASP A 144 1.98 -29.98 -1.30
CA ASP A 144 0.68 -30.63 -1.20
C ASP A 144 0.06 -30.55 0.21
N GLU A 145 0.82 -30.13 1.23
CA GLU A 145 0.38 -30.17 2.63
C GLU A 145 -0.28 -28.86 3.12
N TYR A 146 -0.20 -27.77 2.33
CA TYR A 146 -0.74 -26.45 2.69
C TYR A 146 -1.92 -25.99 1.81
N ILE A 147 -2.55 -26.91 1.07
CA ILE A 147 -3.76 -26.64 0.25
C ILE A 147 -5.05 -27.15 0.95
N LEU A 148 -4.96 -27.61 2.20
CA LEU A 148 -6.12 -27.96 3.04
C LEU A 148 -6.46 -26.83 4.03
#